data_AF-A0AAV2ZDF6-F1
#
_entry.id   AF-A0AAV2ZDF6-F1
#
_cell.length_a   1.000
_cell.length_b   1.000
_cell.length_c   1.000
_cell.angle_alpha   90.00
_cell.angle_beta   90.00
_cell.angle_gamma   90.00
#
_symmetry.space_group_name_H-M   'P 1'
#
loop_
_entity.id
_entity.type
_entity.pdbx_description
1 polymer ?
#
loop_
_entity_poly.entity_id
_entity_poly.type
_entity_poly.pdbx_seq_one_letter_code
_entity_poly.pdbx_strand_id
1 'polypeptide(L)'
;MGGGGLRILGHKKWHVWRRDNIDRVERDEREEEERKKKQRDAVRRVEQERRVQELQRHADAPQEATHINFFQEEQDKAASLLVDKPSSSRKRPTSDFRDDKVPWYSRPADSGVRENERKRSKRQRALNAEDPLILMRPTKADVRNPPDTRSDHSETSKHHKTKKHKHKHKKTKRSSSDDVDSVMAKLRAEREAREAKERARAQAVIHH
;
A
#
# COMPACT_ATOMS: atom_id res chain seq x y z
N MET A 1 37.78 46.16 0.15
CA MET A 1 38.18 44.77 -0.13
C MET A 1 36.93 43.91 -0.36
N GLY A 2 36.21 44.12 -1.47
CA GLY A 2 34.98 43.39 -1.79
C GLY A 2 35.27 42.19 -2.68
N GLY A 3 35.87 41.14 -2.10
CA GLY A 3 36.15 39.87 -2.79
C GLY A 3 34.90 39.02 -2.98
N GLY A 4 33.90 39.55 -3.70
CA GLY A 4 32.75 38.78 -4.17
C GLY A 4 33.16 37.90 -5.34
N GLY A 5 34.01 36.91 -5.09
CA GLY A 5 34.43 35.93 -6.09
C GLY A 5 33.18 35.30 -6.72
N LEU A 6 32.96 35.57 -8.01
CA LEU A 6 31.87 34.99 -8.77
C LEU A 6 31.87 33.48 -8.52
N ARG A 7 30.77 32.93 -8.02
CA ARG A 7 30.59 31.47 -7.91
C ARG A 7 30.34 30.90 -9.31
N ILE A 8 31.37 30.94 -10.16
CA ILE A 8 31.33 30.49 -11.57
C ILE A 8 30.82 29.05 -11.66
N LEU A 9 31.07 28.26 -10.61
CA LEU A 9 30.74 26.84 -10.55
C LEU A 9 29.21 26.57 -10.57
N GLY A 10 28.40 27.38 -9.87
CA GLY A 10 26.94 27.25 -9.89
C GLY A 10 26.32 27.58 -11.25
N HIS A 11 27.05 28.30 -12.12
CA HIS A 11 26.59 28.71 -13.44
C HIS A 11 26.85 27.67 -14.56
N LYS A 12 27.50 26.54 -14.26
CA LYS A 12 27.81 25.51 -15.26
C LYS A 12 26.73 24.44 -15.34
N LYS A 13 26.28 24.10 -16.56
CA LYS A 13 25.18 23.14 -16.81
C LYS A 13 25.42 21.74 -16.24
N TRP A 14 26.67 21.30 -16.14
CA TRP A 14 27.05 19.99 -15.60
C TRP A 14 27.13 19.95 -14.07
N HIS A 15 26.92 21.09 -13.40
CA HIS A 15 27.11 21.14 -11.95
C HIS A 15 26.05 20.32 -11.21
N VAL A 16 26.50 19.36 -10.40
CA VAL A 16 25.64 18.36 -9.73
C VAL A 16 24.56 19.02 -8.85
N TRP A 17 24.90 20.10 -8.16
CA TRP A 17 23.99 20.79 -7.24
C TRP A 17 23.00 21.74 -7.93
N ARG A 18 22.97 21.75 -9.26
CA ARG A 18 21.92 22.46 -9.96
C ARG A 18 20.62 21.71 -9.81
N ARG A 19 19.56 22.47 -9.56
CA ARG A 19 18.20 21.94 -9.48
C ARG A 19 17.85 21.07 -10.69
N ASP A 20 18.17 21.51 -11.91
CA ASP A 20 17.91 20.73 -13.13
C ASP A 20 18.60 19.35 -13.17
N ASN A 21 19.78 19.23 -12.55
CA ASN A 21 20.51 17.96 -12.51
C ASN A 21 20.01 17.08 -11.36
N ILE A 22 19.69 17.68 -10.21
CA ILE A 22 19.03 17.00 -9.10
C ILE A 22 17.68 16.42 -9.57
N ASP A 23 16.85 17.25 -10.22
CA ASP A 23 15.54 16.83 -10.75
C ASP A 23 15.66 15.73 -11.82
N ARG A 24 16.78 15.67 -12.55
CA ARG A 24 17.05 14.59 -13.51
C ARG A 24 17.39 13.30 -12.78
N VAL A 25 18.29 13.36 -11.80
CA VAL A 25 18.67 12.20 -10.98
C VAL A 25 17.45 11.66 -10.24
N GLU A 26 16.64 12.51 -9.61
CA GLU A 26 15.42 12.09 -8.93
C GLU A 26 14.41 11.41 -9.87
N ARG A 27 14.32 11.85 -11.13
CA ARG A 27 13.48 11.19 -12.14
C ARG A 27 14.03 9.81 -12.50
N ASP A 28 15.32 9.73 -12.77
CA ASP A 28 15.99 8.48 -13.14
C ASP A 28 15.89 7.45 -11.99
N GLU A 29 16.08 7.90 -10.74
CA GLU A 29 15.91 7.08 -9.54
C GLU A 29 14.47 6.57 -9.38
N ARG A 30 13.47 7.44 -9.57
CA ARG A 30 12.06 7.04 -9.52
C ARG A 30 11.71 6.01 -10.60
N GLU A 31 12.19 6.22 -11.83
CA GLU A 31 11.96 5.27 -12.93
C GLU A 31 12.61 3.91 -12.63
N GLU A 32 13.81 3.90 -12.03
CA GLU A 32 14.45 2.67 -11.60
C GLU A 32 13.71 1.95 -10.48
N GLU A 33 13.22 2.69 -9.48
CA GLU A 33 12.43 2.15 -8.38
C GLU A 33 11.15 1.51 -8.89
N GLU A 34 10.43 2.19 -9.78
CA GLU A 34 9.23 1.65 -10.44
C GLU A 34 9.56 0.39 -11.24
N ARG A 35 10.69 0.37 -11.97
CA ARG A 35 11.14 -0.81 -12.72
C ARG A 35 11.44 -1.97 -11.78
N LYS A 36 12.18 -1.74 -10.69
CA LYS A 36 12.50 -2.75 -9.66
C LYS A 36 11.23 -3.27 -9.00
N LYS A 37 10.26 -2.40 -8.70
CA LYS A 37 8.97 -2.79 -8.13
C LYS A 37 8.17 -3.67 -9.09
N LYS A 38 8.05 -3.28 -10.37
CA LYS A 38 7.39 -4.10 -11.40
C LYS A 38 8.05 -5.47 -11.56
N GLN A 39 9.37 -5.54 -11.51
CA GLN A 39 10.10 -6.81 -11.55
C GLN A 39 9.78 -7.69 -10.33
N ARG A 40 9.79 -7.13 -9.12
CA ARG A 40 9.43 -7.86 -7.90
C ARG A 40 7.99 -8.36 -7.94
N ASP A 41 7.06 -7.52 -8.38
CA ASP A 41 5.64 -7.88 -8.50
C ASP A 41 5.43 -8.98 -9.56
N ALA A 42 6.17 -8.94 -10.67
CA ALA A 42 6.13 -9.98 -11.70
C ALA A 42 6.67 -11.32 -11.17
N VAL A 43 7.82 -11.31 -10.48
CA VAL A 43 8.37 -12.53 -9.85
C VAL A 43 7.39 -13.11 -8.84
N ARG A 44 6.79 -12.26 -7.99
CA ARG A 44 5.78 -12.69 -7.01
C ARG A 44 4.56 -13.32 -7.66
N ARG A 45 4.08 -12.80 -8.79
CA ARG A 45 2.97 -13.39 -9.55
C ARG A 45 3.34 -14.76 -10.11
N VAL A 46 4.51 -14.88 -10.73
CA VAL A 46 4.99 -16.16 -11.29
C VAL A 46 5.13 -17.22 -10.19
N GLU A 47 5.64 -16.84 -9.01
CA GLU A 47 5.73 -17.74 -7.87
C GLU A 47 4.35 -18.19 -7.36
N GLN A 48 3.38 -17.27 -7.31
CA GLN A 48 1.99 -17.60 -6.97
C GLN A 48 1.36 -18.56 -7.98
N GLU A 49 1.53 -18.30 -9.27
CA GLU A 49 1.04 -19.17 -10.35
C GLU A 49 1.67 -20.56 -10.27
N ARG A 50 2.98 -20.64 -10.02
CA ARG A 50 3.68 -21.92 -9.82
C ARG A 50 3.11 -22.69 -8.63
N ARG A 51 2.89 -22.02 -7.50
CA ARG A 51 2.31 -22.64 -6.30
C ARG A 51 0.90 -23.15 -6.55
N VAL A 52 0.08 -22.39 -7.27
CA VAL A 52 -1.27 -22.83 -7.66
C VAL A 52 -1.20 -24.05 -8.58
N GLN A 53 -0.28 -24.06 -9.54
CA GLN A 53 -0.10 -25.20 -10.44
C GLN A 53 0.34 -26.46 -9.69
N GLU A 54 1.23 -26.33 -8.71
CA GLU A 54 1.62 -27.45 -7.83
C GLU A 54 0.42 -27.98 -7.03
N LEU A 55 -0.40 -27.09 -6.45
CA LEU A 55 -1.62 -27.49 -5.74
C LEU A 55 -2.65 -28.17 -6.67
N GLN A 56 -2.82 -27.68 -7.90
CA GLN A 56 -3.70 -28.31 -8.88
C GLN A 56 -3.24 -29.73 -9.23
N ARG A 57 -1.93 -29.93 -9.46
CA ARG A 57 -1.36 -31.27 -9.71
C ARG A 57 -1.59 -32.23 -8.55
N HIS A 58 -1.56 -31.73 -7.31
CA HIS A 58 -1.82 -32.55 -6.12
C HIS A 58 -3.31 -32.75 -5.85
N ALA A 59 -4.18 -31.83 -6.25
CA ALA A 59 -5.63 -31.94 -6.09
C ALA A 59 -6.27 -32.96 -7.05
N ASP A 60 -5.71 -33.12 -8.25
CA ASP A 60 -6.15 -34.14 -9.22
C ASP A 60 -5.72 -35.56 -8.81
N ALA A 61 -4.76 -35.68 -7.88
CA ALA A 61 -4.46 -36.96 -7.25
C ALA A 61 -5.55 -37.29 -6.22
N PRO A 62 -6.10 -38.52 -6.19
CA PRO A 62 -7.10 -38.91 -5.21
C PRO A 62 -6.47 -38.99 -3.82
N GLN A 63 -6.36 -37.85 -3.14
CA GLN A 63 -6.05 -37.80 -1.73
C GLN A 63 -7.36 -37.83 -0.97
N GLU A 64 -7.49 -38.81 -0.09
CA GLU A 64 -8.56 -38.88 0.89
C GLU A 64 -8.58 -37.56 1.64
N ALA A 65 -9.64 -36.77 1.44
CA ALA A 65 -9.81 -35.46 2.05
C ALA A 65 -9.93 -35.64 3.56
N THR A 66 -8.79 -35.69 4.25
CA THR A 66 -8.75 -35.65 5.70
C THR A 66 -9.22 -34.27 6.11
N HIS A 67 -10.43 -34.20 6.66
CA HIS A 67 -10.99 -32.98 7.22
C HIS A 67 -10.11 -32.54 8.39
N ILE A 68 -9.24 -31.56 8.17
CA ILE A 68 -8.37 -31.01 9.21
C ILE A 68 -9.23 -30.13 10.11
N ASN A 69 -9.65 -30.68 11.25
CA ASN A 69 -10.31 -29.93 12.32
C ASN A 69 -9.29 -29.03 13.03
N PHE A 70 -9.26 -27.75 12.66
CA PHE A 70 -8.39 -26.75 13.32
C PHE A 70 -8.69 -26.57 14.82
N PHE A 71 -9.85 -27.00 15.29
CA PHE A 71 -10.31 -26.83 16.69
C PHE A 71 -10.31 -28.10 17.52
N GLN A 72 -9.71 -29.19 17.03
CA GLN A 72 -9.70 -30.47 17.74
C GLN A 72 -9.01 -30.33 19.11
N GLU A 73 -7.85 -29.67 19.16
CA GLU A 73 -7.12 -29.44 20.41
C GLU A 73 -7.89 -28.57 21.42
N GLU A 74 -8.66 -27.60 20.95
CA GLU A 74 -9.44 -26.73 21.83
C GLU A 74 -10.68 -27.46 22.37
N GLN A 75 -11.29 -28.32 21.57
CA GLN A 75 -12.36 -29.21 22.01
C GLN A 75 -11.88 -30.22 23.06
N ASP A 76 -10.70 -30.83 22.89
CA ASP A 76 -10.13 -31.77 23.86
C ASP A 76 -9.77 -31.07 25.19
N LYS A 77 -9.26 -29.83 25.11
CA LYS A 77 -9.02 -28.99 26.30
C LYS A 77 -10.33 -28.62 27.01
N ALA A 78 -11.38 -28.30 26.27
CA ALA A 78 -12.69 -28.01 26.86
C ALA A 78 -13.33 -29.26 27.51
N ALA A 79 -13.17 -30.43 26.88
CA ALA A 79 -13.67 -31.70 27.39
C ALA A 79 -12.97 -32.12 28.69
N SER A 80 -11.64 -31.96 28.77
CA SER A 80 -10.88 -32.28 29.99
C SER A 80 -11.25 -31.39 31.19
N LEU A 81 -11.61 -30.12 30.96
CA LEU A 81 -12.06 -29.21 32.02
C LEU A 81 -13.46 -29.52 32.59
N LEU A 82 -14.26 -30.35 31.90
CA LEU A 82 -15.63 -30.69 32.30
C LEU A 82 -15.70 -31.95 33.18
N VAL A 83 -14.66 -32.78 33.23
CA VAL A 83 -14.68 -34.07 33.97
C VAL A 83 -14.38 -33.89 35.47
N ASP A 84 -13.68 -32.83 35.87
CA ASP A 84 -13.18 -32.67 37.26
C ASP A 84 -13.91 -31.63 38.13
N LYS A 85 -15.15 -31.25 37.82
CA LYS A 85 -15.89 -30.29 38.67
C LYS A 85 -16.92 -30.97 39.56
N PRO A 86 -16.60 -31.29 40.83
CA PRO A 86 -17.63 -31.66 41.80
C PRO A 86 -18.57 -30.47 42.02
N SER A 87 -19.86 -30.77 42.07
CA SER A 87 -20.99 -29.86 42.26
C SER A 87 -20.87 -29.05 43.55
N SER A 88 -20.10 -27.96 43.54
CA SER A 88 -20.06 -27.00 44.63
C SER A 88 -21.12 -25.92 44.37
N SER A 89 -22.25 -26.07 45.06
CA SER A 89 -23.32 -25.09 45.17
C SER A 89 -22.79 -23.79 45.81
N ARG A 90 -22.26 -22.88 44.99
CA ARG A 90 -21.98 -21.50 45.42
C ARG A 90 -23.23 -20.65 45.25
N LYS A 91 -23.73 -20.19 46.39
CA LYS A 91 -24.80 -19.19 46.53
C LYS A 91 -24.48 -17.98 45.66
N ARG A 92 -25.39 -17.66 44.74
CA ARG A 92 -25.36 -16.44 43.93
C ARG A 92 -25.71 -15.23 44.82
N PRO A 93 -24.93 -14.13 44.80
CA PRO A 93 -25.40 -12.87 45.34
C PRO A 93 -26.56 -12.36 44.46
N THR A 94 -27.68 -12.09 45.09
CA THR A 94 -28.85 -11.44 44.48
C THR A 94 -28.54 -9.95 44.33
N SER A 95 -28.05 -9.54 43.17
CA SER A 95 -28.13 -8.14 42.75
C SER A 95 -28.36 -8.09 41.25
N ASP A 96 -29.52 -7.53 40.88
CA ASP A 96 -29.85 -6.98 39.57
C ASP A 96 -30.07 -7.96 38.41
N PHE A 97 -30.93 -8.94 38.66
CA PHE A 97 -31.69 -9.63 37.62
C PHE A 97 -32.69 -8.67 36.95
N ARG A 98 -32.26 -7.88 35.95
CA ARG A 98 -33.18 -7.42 34.88
C ARG A 98 -32.63 -7.37 33.43
N ASP A 99 -31.37 -7.68 33.14
CA ASP A 99 -30.85 -7.59 31.75
C ASP A 99 -30.12 -8.85 31.21
N ASP A 100 -30.32 -10.03 31.81
CA ASP A 100 -29.58 -11.25 31.44
C ASP A 100 -30.26 -12.16 30.39
N LYS A 101 -31.44 -11.79 29.88
CA LYS A 101 -32.15 -12.60 28.85
C LYS A 101 -31.81 -12.24 27.41
N VAL A 102 -31.01 -11.20 27.20
CA VAL A 102 -30.69 -10.71 25.87
C VAL A 102 -29.20 -10.91 25.66
N PRO A 103 -28.79 -11.75 24.69
CA PRO A 103 -27.38 -11.95 24.36
C PRO A 103 -26.69 -10.61 24.12
N TRP A 104 -25.40 -10.51 24.45
CA TRP A 104 -24.64 -9.25 24.40
C TRP A 104 -24.72 -8.52 23.04
N TYR A 105 -24.94 -9.24 21.94
CA TYR A 105 -25.12 -8.71 20.58
C TYR A 105 -26.51 -8.13 20.29
N SER A 106 -27.50 -8.39 21.14
CA SER A 106 -28.89 -7.92 20.99
C SER A 106 -29.18 -6.70 21.89
N ARG A 107 -28.19 -6.21 22.64
CA ARG A 107 -28.31 -5.00 23.44
C ARG A 107 -28.15 -3.77 22.54
N PRO A 108 -29.09 -2.80 22.56
CA PRO A 108 -28.91 -1.54 21.83
C PRO A 108 -27.68 -0.80 22.38
N ALA A 109 -26.89 -0.20 21.50
CA ALA A 109 -25.57 0.37 21.79
C ALA A 109 -25.56 1.50 22.85
N ASP A 110 -26.73 1.94 23.33
CA ASP A 110 -26.89 3.05 24.26
C ASP A 110 -27.05 2.65 25.74
N SER A 111 -27.08 1.36 26.07
CA SER A 111 -27.21 0.93 27.48
C SER A 111 -25.85 0.92 28.22
N GLY A 112 -25.46 2.08 28.75
CA GLY A 112 -25.01 2.09 30.15
C GLY A 112 -23.54 2.35 30.48
N VAL A 113 -22.64 2.62 29.53
CA VAL A 113 -21.35 3.24 29.87
C VAL A 113 -21.05 4.30 28.83
N ARG A 114 -21.22 5.57 29.21
CA ARG A 114 -20.62 6.71 28.48
C ARG A 114 -19.10 6.56 28.55
N GLU A 115 -18.55 5.68 27.72
CA GLU A 115 -17.12 5.57 27.53
C GLU A 115 -16.67 6.89 26.90
N ASN A 116 -15.89 7.68 27.65
CA ASN A 116 -15.38 8.95 27.18
C ASN A 116 -14.78 8.78 25.78
N GLU A 117 -15.12 9.66 24.84
CA GLU A 117 -14.65 9.67 23.44
C GLU A 117 -13.13 9.41 23.32
N ARG A 118 -12.37 9.93 24.29
CA ARG A 118 -10.92 9.71 24.44
C ARG A 118 -10.53 8.24 24.64
N LYS A 119 -11.26 7.47 25.46
CA LYS A 119 -11.00 6.04 25.70
C LYS A 119 -11.33 5.20 24.47
N ARG A 120 -12.47 5.47 23.82
CA ARG A 120 -12.87 4.82 22.56
C ARG A 120 -11.84 5.07 21.45
N SER A 121 -11.41 6.33 21.28
CA SER A 121 -10.38 6.68 20.31
C SER A 121 -9.04 5.99 20.60
N LYS A 122 -8.63 5.89 21.87
CA LYS A 122 -7.39 5.21 22.27
C LYS A 122 -7.45 3.71 21.96
N ARG A 123 -8.57 3.04 22.25
CA ARG A 123 -8.80 1.63 21.89
C ARG A 123 -8.79 1.42 20.39
N GLN A 124 -9.44 2.30 19.63
CA GLN A 124 -9.48 2.17 18.17
C GLN A 124 -8.11 2.42 17.53
N ARG A 125 -7.28 3.31 18.10
CA ARG A 125 -5.88 3.45 17.70
C ARG A 125 -5.04 2.22 18.04
N ALA A 126 -5.25 1.60 19.20
CA ALA A 126 -4.54 0.38 19.58
C ALA A 126 -4.92 -0.80 18.66
N LEU A 127 -6.22 -1.01 18.42
CA LEU A 127 -6.71 -2.01 17.47
C LEU A 127 -6.18 -1.79 16.05
N ASN A 128 -6.09 -0.53 15.61
CA ASN A 128 -5.47 -0.22 14.33
C ASN A 128 -3.95 -0.50 14.37
N ALA A 129 -3.23 -0.10 15.42
CA ALA A 129 -1.79 -0.33 15.53
C ALA A 129 -1.41 -1.82 15.54
N GLU A 130 -2.31 -2.68 16.05
CA GLU A 130 -2.13 -4.13 16.12
C GLU A 130 -2.75 -4.88 14.92
N ASP A 131 -3.40 -4.19 13.98
CA ASP A 131 -4.00 -4.82 12.80
C ASP A 131 -2.91 -5.15 11.75
N PRO A 132 -2.58 -6.43 11.52
CA PRO A 132 -1.52 -6.82 10.59
C PRO A 132 -1.84 -6.44 9.13
N LEU A 133 -3.10 -6.15 8.80
CA LEU A 133 -3.49 -5.68 7.46
C LEU A 133 -3.16 -4.20 7.22
N ILE A 134 -2.77 -3.42 8.23
CA ILE A 134 -2.39 -2.01 8.00
C ILE A 134 -1.18 -1.89 7.07
N LEU A 135 -0.22 -2.81 7.15
CA LEU A 135 0.94 -2.85 6.25
C LEU A 135 0.56 -3.13 4.79
N MET A 136 -0.62 -3.72 4.56
CA MET A 136 -1.15 -4.05 3.23
C MET A 136 -2.12 -3.00 2.69
N ARG A 137 -2.64 -2.10 3.53
CA ARG A 137 -3.49 -0.99 3.07
C ARG A 137 -2.61 0.06 2.41
N PRO A 138 -2.84 0.42 1.13
CA PRO A 138 -2.13 1.52 0.50
C PRO A 138 -2.37 2.80 1.31
N THR A 139 -1.31 3.33 1.91
CA THR A 139 -1.37 4.57 2.67
C THR A 139 -1.73 5.68 1.68
N LYS A 140 -2.87 6.34 1.88
CA LYS A 140 -3.33 7.48 1.05
C LYS A 140 -2.40 8.71 1.15
N ALA A 141 -1.25 8.59 1.82
CA ALA A 141 -0.28 9.66 2.04
C ALA A 141 0.47 10.06 0.75
N ASP A 142 0.50 9.21 -0.29
CA ASP A 142 1.16 9.55 -1.56
C ASP A 142 0.28 10.38 -2.53
N VAL A 143 -0.97 10.68 -2.16
CA VAL A 143 -1.87 11.48 -2.99
C VAL A 143 -2.33 12.71 -2.21
N ARG A 144 -1.64 13.83 -2.44
CA ARG A 144 -1.91 15.21 -1.99
C ARG A 144 -1.25 15.60 -0.66
N ASN A 145 -0.01 16.07 -0.72
CA ASN A 145 0.33 17.50 -0.61
C ASN A 145 1.86 17.67 -0.66
N PRO A 146 2.41 18.54 -1.52
CA PRO A 146 3.82 18.95 -1.38
C PRO A 146 4.01 19.63 -0.01
N PRO A 147 5.17 19.48 0.65
CA PRO A 147 5.46 20.16 1.90
C PRO A 147 5.48 21.66 1.66
N ASP A 148 4.39 22.32 2.06
CA ASP A 148 4.31 23.77 2.18
C ASP A 148 5.17 24.15 3.40
N THR A 149 6.44 24.46 3.15
CA THR A 149 7.38 24.97 4.14
C THR A 149 6.93 26.38 4.56
N ARG A 150 5.95 26.46 5.45
CA ARG A 150 5.66 27.66 6.23
C ARG A 150 6.21 27.44 7.65
N SER A 151 7.49 27.75 7.80
CA SER A 151 8.07 28.00 9.10
C SER A 151 7.52 29.32 9.63
N ASP A 152 6.82 29.25 10.76
CA ASP A 152 6.64 30.38 11.66
C ASP A 152 8.02 30.85 12.15
N HIS A 153 8.49 31.97 11.61
CA HIS A 153 9.40 32.86 12.32
C HIS A 153 8.93 34.30 12.13
N SER A 154 8.39 34.81 13.22
CA SER A 154 8.08 36.20 13.49
C SER A 154 9.33 37.10 13.37
N GLU A 155 9.13 38.24 12.71
CA GLU A 155 9.75 39.53 12.95
C GLU A 155 11.27 39.67 12.73
N THR A 156 11.65 40.30 11.62
CA THR A 156 12.12 41.71 11.65
C THR A 156 12.29 42.25 10.22
N SER A 157 11.59 43.36 9.96
CA SER A 157 12.00 44.52 9.17
C SER A 157 13.22 44.37 8.22
N LYS A 158 12.97 44.51 6.91
CA LYS A 158 13.49 45.65 6.11
C LYS A 158 12.94 45.66 4.68
N HIS A 159 12.42 46.83 4.32
CA HIS A 159 11.94 47.21 3.00
C HIS A 159 13.07 47.21 1.96
N HIS A 160 12.94 46.37 0.92
CA HIS A 160 13.64 46.58 -0.35
C HIS A 160 12.66 46.35 -1.52
N LYS A 161 12.24 47.44 -2.16
CA LYS A 161 11.46 47.40 -3.40
C LYS A 161 12.39 46.95 -4.53
N THR A 162 12.21 45.73 -5.03
CA THR A 162 12.85 45.30 -6.29
C THR A 162 11.80 45.17 -7.40
N LYS A 163 12.08 45.86 -8.50
CA LYS A 163 11.25 45.94 -9.71
C LYS A 163 11.07 44.54 -10.30
N LYS A 164 9.81 44.06 -10.34
CA LYS A 164 9.43 42.82 -11.03
C LYS A 164 9.52 43.02 -12.55
N HIS A 165 10.55 42.46 -13.18
CA HIS A 165 10.54 42.20 -14.62
C HIS A 165 9.66 40.97 -14.88
N LYS A 166 8.55 41.18 -15.60
CA LYS A 166 7.66 40.11 -16.07
C LYS A 166 8.34 39.35 -17.22
N HIS A 167 9.00 38.23 -16.91
CA HIS A 167 9.35 37.27 -17.95
C HIS A 167 8.08 36.51 -18.37
N LYS A 168 7.64 36.73 -19.61
CA LYS A 168 6.60 35.94 -20.26
C LYS A 168 7.10 34.50 -20.42
N HIS A 169 6.57 33.58 -19.64
CA HIS A 169 6.77 32.15 -19.87
C HIS A 169 6.11 31.77 -21.20
N LYS A 170 6.94 31.44 -22.18
CA LYS A 170 6.53 30.82 -23.45
C LYS A 170 6.06 29.40 -23.10
N LYS A 171 4.74 29.20 -22.99
CA LYS A 171 4.13 27.88 -22.79
C LYS A 171 4.61 26.96 -23.92
N THR A 172 5.46 25.99 -23.60
CA THR A 172 5.72 24.87 -24.49
C THR A 172 4.43 24.05 -24.56
N LYS A 173 3.92 23.86 -25.78
CA LYS A 173 2.73 23.05 -26.03
C LYS A 173 3.07 21.62 -25.58
N ARG A 174 2.37 21.12 -24.57
CA ARG A 174 2.37 19.69 -24.23
C ARG A 174 1.86 18.96 -25.47
N SER A 175 2.58 17.95 -25.93
CA SER A 175 2.16 17.10 -27.05
C SER A 175 0.77 16.56 -26.78
N SER A 176 -0.05 16.54 -27.84
CA SER A 176 -1.43 16.09 -27.81
C SER A 176 -1.50 14.65 -27.29
N SER A 177 -2.55 14.30 -26.55
CA SER A 177 -2.81 12.93 -26.09
C SER A 177 -2.82 11.91 -27.24
N ASP A 178 -3.11 12.38 -28.46
CA ASP A 178 -3.15 11.56 -29.68
C ASP A 178 -1.80 10.90 -30.02
N ASP A 179 -0.67 11.52 -29.63
CA ASP A 179 0.66 10.93 -29.85
C ASP A 179 0.89 9.70 -28.96
N VAL A 180 0.33 9.70 -27.74
CA VAL A 180 0.50 8.58 -26.80
C VAL A 180 -0.31 7.37 -27.27
N ASP A 181 -1.54 7.59 -27.74
CA ASP A 181 -2.39 6.53 -28.26
C ASP A 181 -1.84 5.93 -29.56
N SER A 182 -1.23 6.76 -30.43
CA SER A 182 -0.51 6.29 -31.62
C SER A 182 0.68 5.40 -31.27
N VAL A 183 1.47 5.79 -30.26
CA VAL A 183 2.60 4.98 -29.79
C VAL A 183 2.13 3.66 -29.17
N MET A 184 1.05 3.69 -28.38
CA MET A 184 0.48 2.48 -27.78
C MET A 184 -0.10 1.53 -28.85
N ALA A 185 -0.71 2.04 -29.92
CA ALA A 185 -1.19 1.23 -31.03
C ALA A 185 -0.03 0.52 -31.75
N LYS A 186 1.10 1.21 -31.98
CA LYS A 186 2.31 0.62 -32.58
C LYS A 186 2.88 -0.51 -31.72
N LEU A 187 2.93 -0.32 -30.40
CA LEU A 187 3.43 -1.35 -29.47
C LEU A 187 2.52 -2.59 -29.43
N ARG A 188 1.19 -2.42 -29.54
CA ARG A 188 0.24 -3.54 -29.64
C ARG A 188 0.47 -4.33 -30.93
N ALA A 189 0.59 -3.66 -32.07
CA ALA A 189 0.84 -4.29 -33.36
C ALA A 189 2.18 -5.05 -33.39
N GLU A 190 3.25 -4.47 -32.83
CA GLU A 190 4.55 -5.15 -32.72
C GLU A 190 4.46 -6.42 -31.87
N ARG A 191 3.73 -6.37 -30.75
CA ARG A 191 3.52 -7.52 -29.87
C ARG A 191 2.76 -8.64 -30.58
N GLU A 192 1.66 -8.31 -31.25
CA GLU A 192 0.85 -9.29 -31.99
C GLU A 192 1.66 -9.96 -33.11
N ALA A 193 2.52 -9.21 -33.81
CA ALA A 193 3.42 -9.77 -34.83
C ALA A 193 4.44 -10.75 -34.23
N ARG A 194 4.99 -10.45 -33.05
CA ARG A 194 5.92 -11.36 -32.35
C ARG A 194 5.21 -12.63 -31.90
N GLU A 195 4.03 -12.51 -31.30
CA GLU A 195 3.21 -13.66 -30.86
C GLU A 195 2.77 -14.53 -32.05
N ALA A 196 2.39 -13.93 -33.18
CA ALA A 196 2.03 -14.67 -34.39
C ALA A 196 3.22 -15.48 -34.95
N LYS A 197 4.42 -14.91 -34.94
CA LYS A 197 5.64 -15.60 -35.37
C LYS A 197 5.99 -16.77 -34.44
N GLU A 198 5.80 -16.61 -33.14
CA GLU A 198 6.00 -17.69 -32.17
C GLU A 198 4.96 -18.80 -32.32
N ARG A 199 3.68 -18.45 -32.55
CA ARG A 199 2.63 -19.43 -32.87
C ARG A 199 2.93 -20.20 -34.14
N ALA A 200 3.38 -19.53 -35.21
CA ALA A 200 3.77 -20.19 -36.45
C ALA A 200 4.94 -21.17 -36.24
N ARG A 201 5.93 -20.79 -35.42
CA ARG A 201 7.03 -21.69 -35.03
C ARG A 201 6.53 -22.89 -34.23
N ALA A 202 5.64 -22.66 -33.25
CA ALA A 202 5.08 -23.74 -32.44
C ALA A 202 4.26 -24.72 -33.29
N GLN A 203 3.43 -24.22 -34.21
CA GLN A 203 2.68 -25.06 -35.15
C GLN A 203 3.59 -25.86 -36.08
N ALA A 204 4.70 -25.27 -36.54
CA ALA A 204 5.68 -25.97 -37.37
C ALA A 204 6.38 -27.12 -36.60
N VAL A 205 6.56 -27.00 -35.29
CA VAL A 205 7.10 -28.09 -34.44
C VAL A 205 6.05 -29.18 -34.19
N ILE A 206 4.76 -28.84 -34.10
CA ILE A 206 3.68 -29.82 -33.86
C ILE A 206 3.40 -30.67 -35.11
N HIS A 207 3.56 -30.10 -36.31
CA HIS A 207 3.27 -30.76 -37.58
C HIS A 207 4.47 -31.50 -38.20
N HIS A 208 5.58 -31.60 -37.48
CA HIS A 208 6.79 -32.30 -37.91
C HIS A 208 7.09 -33.49 -36.99
#